data_AF-A0A448WC16-F1
#
_entry.id   AF-A0A448WC16-F1
#
_cell.length_a   1.000
_cell.length_b   1.000
_cell.length_c   1.000
_cell.angle_alpha   90.00
_cell.angle_beta   90.00
_cell.angle_gamma   90.00
#
_symmetry.space_group_name_H-M   'P 1'
#
loop_
_entity.id
_entity.type
_entity.pdbx_description
1 polymer ?
#
loop_
_entity_poly.entity_id
_entity_poly.type
_entity_poly.pdbx_seq_one_letter_code
_entity_poly.pdbx_strand_id
1 'polypeptide(L)' 'MSHFSQVIWRSSELAGFGMAVSDDGHNVYAVGNYTPPGNVVGHWNQNVPAPVNGKIWVPDRSEYM' A
#
# COMPACT_ATOMS: atom_id res chain seq x y z
N MET A 1 -8.14 -0.38 -2.21
CA MET A 1 -7.58 0.77 -1.46
C MET A 1 -6.72 0.39 -0.23
N SER A 2 -6.80 -0.83 0.31
CA SER A 2 -6.05 -1.24 1.53
C SER A 2 -4.52 -1.46 1.33
N HIS A 3 -4.08 -2.00 0.18
CA HIS A 3 -2.67 -2.36 0.00
C HIS A 3 -1.73 -1.15 -0.08
N PHE A 4 -2.10 -0.12 -0.84
CA PHE A 4 -1.28 1.08 -0.98
C PHE A 4 -1.06 1.78 0.37
N SER A 5 -2.13 1.97 1.14
CA SER A 5 -2.07 2.70 2.41
C SER A 5 -1.23 1.98 3.46
N GLN A 6 -1.16 0.65 3.45
CA GLN A 6 -0.23 -0.11 4.29
C GLN A 6 1.23 0.17 3.95
N VAL A 7 1.56 0.27 2.65
CA VAL A 7 2.94 0.50 2.19
C VAL A 7 3.46 1.86 2.65
N ILE A 8 2.59 2.87 2.69
CA ILE A 8 2.96 4.24 3.09
C ILE A 8 2.59 4.58 4.53
N TRP A 9 2.21 3.59 5.34
CA TRP A 9 1.71 3.81 6.70
C TRP A 9 2.85 4.31 7.61
N ARG A 10 2.79 5.58 8.01
CA ARG A 10 3.86 6.26 8.78
C ARG A 10 4.33 5.48 10.01
N SER A 11 3.41 4.92 10.79
CA SER A 11 3.74 4.22 12.04
C SER A 11 4.15 2.75 11.85
N SER A 12 4.20 2.22 10.63
CA SER A 12 4.80 0.90 10.38
C SER A 12 6.32 1.04 10.27
N GLU A 13 7.05 0.34 11.14
CA GLU A 13 8.51 0.52 11.29
C GLU A 13 9.32 -0.60 10.65
N LEU A 14 8.74 -1.79 10.58
CA LEU A 14 9.34 -3.00 10.03
C LEU A 14 8.45 -3.57 8.94
N ALA A 15 9.09 -4.08 7.88
CA ALA A 15 8.42 -4.82 6.81
C ALA A 15 9.23 -6.05 6.42
N GLY A 16 8.56 -7.19 6.31
CA GLY A 16 9.11 -8.44 5.79
C GLY A 16 8.37 -8.87 4.54
N PHE A 17 9.10 -9.38 3.55
CA PHE A 17 8.53 -9.80 2.27
C PHE A 17 8.92 -11.25 1.96
N GLY A 18 7.97 -12.02 1.46
CA GLY A 18 8.16 -13.40 1.02
C GLY A 18 7.58 -13.58 -0.38
N MET A 19 8.20 -14.45 -1.16
CA MET A 19 7.73 -14.79 -2.50
C MET A 19 7.85 -16.29 -2.74
N ALA A 20 6.85 -16.88 -3.41
CA ALA A 20 6.86 -18.26 -3.86
C ALA A 20 6.35 -18.33 -5.31
N VAL A 21 6.84 -19.31 -6.07
CA VAL A 21 6.35 -19.64 -7.41
C VAL A 21 5.59 -20.97 -7.31
N SER A 22 4.46 -21.12 -8.00
CA SER A 22 3.74 -22.40 -8.03
C SER A 22 4.56 -23.51 -8.68
N ASP A 23 4.26 -24.76 -8.33
CA ASP A 23 4.97 -25.93 -8.86
C ASP A 23 4.91 -26.03 -10.39
N ASP A 24 3.83 -25.54 -11.01
CA ASP A 24 3.66 -25.47 -12.47
C ASP A 24 4.34 -24.25 -13.12
N GLY A 25 4.95 -23.37 -12.32
CA GLY A 25 5.67 -22.18 -12.79
C GLY A 25 4.78 -21.01 -13.25
N HIS A 26 3.46 -21.13 -13.20
CA HIS A 26 2.55 -20.13 -13.80
C HIS A 26 2.17 -18.98 -12.85
N ASN A 27 2.30 -19.17 -11.54
CA ASN A 27 1.86 -18.19 -10.55
C ASN A 27 3.01 -17.76 -9.66
N VAL A 28 3.00 -16.48 -9.28
CA VAL A 28 3.88 -15.91 -8.26
C VAL A 28 3.02 -15.38 -7.13
N TYR A 29 3.30 -15.84 -5.91
CA TYR A 29 2.67 -15.40 -4.69
C TYR A 29 3.64 -14.50 -3.94
N ALA A 30 3.27 -13.23 -3.74
CA ALA A 30 4.04 -12.29 -2.94
C ALA A 30 3.26 -11.89 -1.69
N VAL A 31 3.93 -11.90 -0.54
CA VAL A 31 3.37 -11.54 0.77
C VAL A 31 4.23 -10.45 1.39
N GLY A 32 3.58 -9.42 1.93
CA GLY A 32 4.21 -8.42 2.77
C GLY A 32 3.61 -8.45 4.18
N ASN A 33 4.44 -8.46 5.20
CA ASN A 33 4.04 -8.37 6.60
C ASN A 33 4.67 -7.12 7.23
N TYR A 34 3.88 -6.35 7.98
CA TYR A 34 4.27 -5.03 8.49
C TYR A 34 4.07 -4.96 10.01
N THR A 35 4.98 -4.29 10.72
CA THR A 35 4.89 -4.11 12.18
C THR A 35 5.33 -2.70 12.59
N PRO A 36 4.55 -1.98 13.42
CA PRO A 36 3.13 -2.18 13.73
C PRO A 36 2.22 -2.25 12.48
N PRO A 37 1.05 -2.91 12.54
CA PRO A 37 0.16 -3.01 11.39
C PRO A 37 -0.43 -1.65 11.02
N GLY A 38 -0.62 -1.43 9.72
CA GLY A 38 -1.28 -0.25 9.19
C GLY A 38 -2.78 -0.43 9.05
N ASN A 39 -3.42 0.50 8.35
CA ASN A 39 -4.85 0.50 8.05
C ASN A 39 -5.76 0.43 9.30
N VAL A 40 -5.27 0.94 10.42
CA VAL A 40 -6.06 1.05 11.65
C VAL A 40 -7.12 2.13 11.45
N VAL A 41 -8.39 1.75 11.67
CA VAL A 41 -9.53 2.67 11.54
C VAL A 41 -9.36 3.86 12.49
N GLY A 42 -9.63 5.06 12.00
CA GLY A 42 -9.47 6.31 12.75
C GLY A 42 -8.07 6.93 12.73
N HIS A 43 -7.06 6.23 12.19
CA HIS A 43 -5.65 6.67 12.24
C HIS A 43 -5.10 7.17 10.89
N TRP A 44 -5.97 7.36 9.89
CA TRP A 44 -5.60 7.67 8.50
C TRP A 44 -4.85 9.00 8.36
N ASN A 45 -5.37 10.09 8.94
CA ASN A 45 -4.78 11.43 8.78
C ASN A 45 -3.35 11.53 9.35
N GLN A 46 -3.01 10.69 10.31
CA GLN A 46 -1.69 10.66 10.94
C GLN A 46 -0.70 9.80 10.13
N ASN A 47 -1.21 8.80 9.41
CA ASN A 47 -0.41 7.73 8.84
C ASN A 47 -0.32 7.73 7.32
N VAL A 48 -1.26 8.36 6.62
CA VAL A 48 -1.25 8.47 5.16
C VAL A 48 -0.81 9.89 4.80
N PRO A 49 0.48 10.10 4.46
CA PRO A 49 0.98 11.42 4.10
C PRO A 49 0.43 11.89 2.75
N ALA A 50 0.36 13.21 2.58
CA ALA A 50 0.13 13.81 1.27
C ALA A 50 1.30 13.50 0.31
N PRO A 51 1.08 13.53 -1.02
CA PRO A 51 2.14 13.38 -2.01
C PRO A 51 3.29 14.37 -1.76
N VAL A 52 4.53 13.87 -1.85
CA VAL A 52 5.75 14.66 -1.56
C VAL A 52 5.88 15.88 -2.46
N ASN A 53 5.39 15.80 -3.70
CA ASN A 53 5.43 16.91 -4.66
C ASN A 53 4.32 17.95 -4.46
N GLY A 54 3.47 17.81 -3.44
CA GLY A 54 2.36 18.71 -3.12
C GLY A 54 1.23 18.73 -4.15
N LYS A 55 1.31 17.94 -5.23
CA LYS A 55 0.28 17.87 -6.26
C LYS A 55 -0.76 16.84 -5.85
N ILE A 56 -1.93 17.32 -5.43
CA ILE A 56 -3.11 16.47 -5.27
C ILE A 56 -3.64 16.19 -6.66
N TRP A 57 -3.48 14.95 -7.12
CA TRP A 57 -4.09 14.51 -8.37
C TRP A 57 -5.57 14.23 -8.12
N VAL A 58 -6.42 14.94 -8.85
CA VAL A 58 -7.86 14.74 -8.88
C VAL A 58 -8.18 14.28 -10.30
N PRO A 59 -8.64 13.02 -10.50
CA PRO A 59 -8.94 12.52 -11.83
C PRO A 59 -10.02 13.38 -12.47
N ASP A 60 -9.82 13.72 -13.73
CA ASP A 60 -10.86 14.33 -14.56
C ASP A 60 -11.75 13.24 -15.18
N ARG A 61 -12.98 13.60 -15.53
CA ARG A 61 -13.95 12.69 -16.13
C ARG A 61 -13.49 12.13 -17.49
N SER A 62 -12.49 12.74 -18.14
CA SER A 62 -11.88 12.26 -19.40
C SER A 62 -10.95 11.05 -19.26
N GLU A 63 -10.47 10.71 -18.06
CA GLU A 63 -9.59 9.54 -17.87
C GLU A 63 -10.35 8.20 -17.80
N TYR A 64 -11.68 8.26 -17.81
CA TYR A 64 -12.58 7.09 -17.73
C TYR A 64 -13.48 6.91 -18.97
N MET A 65 -13.27 7.71 -20.01
CA MET A 65 -13.91 7.58 -21.33
C MET A 65 -12.90 7.07 -22.35
#